data_AF-A0A4Y2V913-F1
#
_entry.id   AF-A0A4Y2V913-F1
#
_cell.length_a   1.000
_cell.length_b   1.000
_cell.length_c   1.000
_cell.angle_alpha   90.00
_cell.angle_beta   90.00
_cell.angle_gamma   90.00
#
_symmetry.space_group_name_H-M   'P 1'
#
loop_
_entity.id
_entity.type
_entity.pdbx_description
1 polymer ?
#
loop_
_entity_poly.entity_id
_entity_poly.type
_entity_poly.pdbx_seq_one_letter_code
_entity_poly.pdbx_strand_id
1 'polypeptide(L)' 'MYVPGELDETKKVLIDVGTGYYVEKEIPDAIDYFKRKVKFVTTQIEKVQQIMKEKLIARE' A
#
# COMPACT_ATOMS: atom_id res chain seq x y z
N MET A 1 -17.85 17.85 -6.40
CA MET A 1 -18.90 18.23 -5.44
C MET A 1 -18.66 17.47 -4.15
N TYR A 2 -18.80 18.12 -2.99
CA TYR A 2 -18.70 17.50 -1.68
C TYR A 2 -20.05 17.59 -0.98
N VAL A 3 -20.40 16.59 -0.18
CA VAL A 3 -21.67 16.53 0.55
C VAL A 3 -21.36 16.51 2.06
N PRO A 4 -21.99 17.37 2.87
CA PRO A 4 -21.83 17.34 4.32
C PRO A 4 -22.46 16.07 4.91
N GLY A 5 -21.85 15.53 5.95
CA GLY A 5 -22.33 14.34 6.66
C GLY A 5 -21.66 14.20 8.02
N GLU A 6 -22.23 13.37 8.88
CA GLU A 6 -21.72 13.07 10.22
C GLU A 6 -21.09 11.68 10.24
N LEU A 7 -20.06 11.51 11.06
CA LEU A 7 -19.39 10.22 11.24
C LEU A 7 -20.08 9.45 12.36
N ASP A 8 -20.55 8.24 12.05
CA ASP A 8 -21.17 7.34 13.02
C ASP A 8 -20.12 6.40 13.66
N GLU A 9 -19.60 5.43 12.89
CA GLU A 9 -18.53 4.53 13.33
C GLU A 9 -17.16 5.01 12.84
N THR A 10 -16.20 5.14 13.75
CA THR A 10 -14.86 5.68 13.47
C THR A 10 -13.73 4.69 13.78
N LYS A 11 -14.03 3.56 14.43
CA LYS A 11 -13.01 2.57 14.83
C LYS A 11 -12.70 1.55 13.75
N LYS A 12 -13.61 1.38 12.80
CA LYS A 12 -13.48 0.46 11.68
C LYS A 12 -13.39 1.22 10.37
N VAL A 13 -12.54 0.73 9.48
CA VAL A 13 -12.29 1.31 8.17
C VAL A 13 -12.37 0.24 7.11
N LEU A 14 -12.82 0.64 5.92
CA LEU A 14 -12.88 -0.22 4.76
C LEU A 14 -11.54 -0.16 4.01
N ILE A 15 -10.94 -1.32 3.76
CA ILE A 15 -9.65 -1.45 3.06
C ILE A 15 -9.86 -2.17 1.74
N ASP A 16 -9.32 -1.60 0.65
CA ASP A 16 -9.21 -2.27 -0.65
C ASP A 16 -8.03 -3.24 -0.65
N VAL A 17 -8.34 -4.53 -0.82
CA VAL A 17 -7.34 -5.60 -0.88
C VAL A 17 -6.97 -6.01 -2.31
N GLY A 18 -7.64 -5.44 -3.32
CA GLY A 18 -7.43 -5.71 -4.75
C GLY A 18 -8.57 -6.52 -5.36
N THR A 19 -8.55 -6.66 -6.69
CA THR A 19 -9.55 -7.41 -7.48
C THR A 19 -11.00 -6.95 -7.28
N GLY A 20 -11.21 -5.72 -6.78
CA GLY A 20 -12.54 -5.18 -6.47
C GLY A 20 -13.12 -5.62 -5.12
N TYR A 21 -12.32 -6.23 -4.25
CA TYR A 21 -12.75 -6.66 -2.92
C TYR A 21 -12.34 -5.67 -1.83
N TYR A 22 -13.25 -5.46 -0.90
CA TYR A 22 -13.07 -4.59 0.25
C TYR A 22 -13.28 -5.37 1.55
N VAL A 23 -12.45 -5.08 2.55
CA VAL A 23 -12.50 -5.73 3.87
C VAL A 23 -12.58 -4.67 4.95
N GLU A 24 -13.54 -4.81 5.86
CA GLU A 24 -13.63 -3.97 7.05
C GLU A 24 -12.60 -4.44 8.10
N LYS A 25 -11.83 -3.50 8.64
CA LYS A 25 -10.78 -3.75 9.64
C LYS A 25 -10.77 -2.67 10.71
N GLU A 26 -10.27 -3.02 11.89
CA GLU A 26 -9.97 -2.02 12.92
C GLU A 26 -8.78 -1.15 12.50
N ILE A 27 -8.71 0.08 13.03
CA ILE A 27 -7.62 1.02 12.72
C ILE A 27 -6.21 0.42 12.88
N PRO A 28 -5.86 -0.32 13.96
CA PRO A 28 -4.52 -0.88 14.12
C PRO A 28 -4.15 -1.87 13.01
N ASP A 29 -5.09 -2.73 12.63
CA ASP A 29 -4.92 -3.71 11.54
C ASP A 29 -4.76 -3.02 10.18
N ALA A 30 -5.51 -1.93 9.96
CA ALA A 30 -5.41 -1.14 8.75
C ALA A 30 -4.03 -0.48 8.62
N ILE A 31 -3.53 0.10 9.71
CA ILE A 31 -2.20 0.70 9.75
C ILE A 31 -1.12 -0.34 9.44
N ASP A 32 -1.20 -1.53 10.04
CA ASP A 32 -0.26 -2.62 9.75
C ASP A 32 -0.32 -3.05 8.27
N TYR A 33 -1.52 -3.22 7.72
CA TYR A 33 -1.72 -3.57 6.32
C TYR A 33 -1.03 -2.57 5.38
N PHE A 34 -1.24 -1.27 5.58
CA PHE A 34 -0.60 -0.25 4.75
C PHE A 34 0.91 -0.19 4.96
N LYS A 35 1.42 -0.36 6.18
CA LYS A 35 2.87 -0.45 6.45
C LYS A 35 3.51 -1.60 5.67
N ARG A 36 2.87 -2.78 5.65
CA ARG A 36 3.35 -3.93 4.86
C ARG A 36 3.32 -3.65 3.36
N LYS A 37 2.27 -3.00 2.86
CA LYS A 37 2.15 -2.61 1.45
C LYS A 37 3.24 -1.63 1.02
N VAL A 38 3.52 -0.61 1.84
CA VAL A 38 4.63 0.33 1.61
C VAL A 38 5.96 -0.40 1.58
N LYS A 39 6.25 -1.23 2.59
CA LYS A 39 7.49 -2.02 2.63
C LYS A 39 7.66 -2.90 1.38
N PHE A 40 6.58 -3.57 0.97
CA PHE A 40 6.60 -4.39 -0.24
C PHE A 40 6.98 -3.58 -1.48
N VAL A 41 6.33 -2.43 -1.71
CA VAL A 41 6.63 -1.56 -2.85
C VAL A 41 8.07 -1.06 -2.81
N THR A 42 8.56 -0.61 -1.65
CA THR A 42 9.95 -0.17 -1.48
C THR A 42 10.94 -1.29 -1.83
N THR A 43 10.74 -2.50 -1.33
CA THR A 43 11.60 -3.65 -1.66
C THR A 43 11.58 -3.99 -3.16
N GLN A 44 10.44 -3.85 -3.84
CA GLN A 44 10.40 -4.05 -5.29
C GLN A 44 11.19 -2.96 -6.04
N ILE A 45 11.09 -1.70 -5.61
CA ILE A 45 11.87 -0.59 -6.17
C ILE A 45 13.37 -0.86 -6.02
N GLU A 46 13.82 -1.25 -4.82
CA GLU A 46 15.23 -1.57 -4.56
C GLU A 46 15.76 -2.69 -5.46
N LYS A 47 14.98 -3.77 -5.65
CA LYS A 47 15.34 -4.86 -6.57
C LYS A 47 15.48 -4.38 -8.01
N VAL A 48 14.55 -3.56 -8.49
CA VAL A 48 14.61 -3.01 -9.85
C VAL A 48 15.83 -2.10 -10.01
N GLN A 49 16.13 -1.27 -9.01
CA GLN A 49 17.32 -0.41 -9.03
C GLN A 49 18.61 -1.24 -9.08
N GLN A 50 18.68 -2.35 -8.35
CA GLN A 50 19.83 -3.25 -8.37
C GLN A 50 20.04 -3.89 -9.75
N ILE A 51 18.98 -4.44 -10.35
CA ILE A 51 19.01 -5.01 -11.71
C ILE A 51 19.47 -3.94 -12.73
N MET A 52 18.99 -2.70 -12.59
CA MET A 52 19.38 -1.60 -13.47
C MET A 52 20.87 -1.28 -13.37
N LYS A 53 21.43 -1.23 -12.14
CA LYS A 53 22.86 -1.00 -11.93
C LYS A 53 23.71 -2.11 -12.54
N GLU A 54 23.34 -3.38 -12.31
CA GLU A 54 24.05 -4.53 -12.88
C GLU A 54 24.06 -4.50 -14.41
N LYS A 55 22.93 -4.14 -15.04
CA LYS A 55 22.86 -3.99 -16.50
C LYS A 55 23.68 -2.83 -17.05
N LEU A 56 23.82 -1.74 -16.31
CA LEU A 56 24.65 -0.60 -16.74
C LEU A 56 26.13 -0.97 -16.69
N ILE A 57 26.57 -1.62 -15.61
CA ILE A 57 27.96 -2.09 -15.46
C ILE A 57 28.30 -3.15 -16.51
N ALA A 58 27.40 -4.10 -16.79
CA ALA A 58 27.64 -5.15 -17.79
C ALA A 58 27.68 -4.65 -19.25
N ARG A 59 27.35 -3.37 -19.48
CA ARG A 59 27.33 -2.73 -20.80
C ARG A 59 28.61 -1.93 -21.09
N GLU A 60 29.43 -1.68 -20.07
CA GLU A 60 30.82 -1.21 -20.18
C GLU A 60 31.79 -2.39 -20.29
#